data_AF-A0A846D6T4-F1
#
_entry.id   AF-A0A846D6T4-F1
#
_cell.length_a   1.000
_cell.length_b   1.000
_cell.length_c   1.000
_cell.angle_alpha   90.00
_cell.angle_beta   90.00
_cell.angle_gamma   90.00
#
_symmetry.space_group_name_H-M   'P 1'
#
loop_
_entity.id
_entity.type
_entity.pdbx_description
1 polymer ?
#
loop_
_entity_poly.entity_id
_entity_poly.type
_entity_poly.pdbx_seq_one_letter_code
_entity_poly.pdbx_strand_id
1 'polypeptide(L)'
;MVLPAKKKQPHRVFLKIRQKIEVSLTLFSALVAGVSIFSGFPVIAAESVVLKYSFLRETISIPELSTFTETGELSPSLRAYLKMANKEPNDLGEVLTQEIEVEPILLSKILNSFPGELLLDQLSELIRTPTGRASRQSLRAALVSSALPDGDITLIEVLENYPTPEIHVEGDRLVEIYNQINAVVGSIPKIRL
;
A
#
# COMPACT_ATOMS: atom_id res chain seq x y z
N MET A 1 -70.93 -62.44 -2.03
CA MET A 1 -71.57 -61.47 -2.94
C MET A 1 -70.45 -60.64 -3.58
N VAL A 2 -70.12 -60.91 -4.86
CA VAL A 2 -69.71 -59.97 -5.95
C VAL A 2 -68.69 -58.88 -5.52
N LEU A 3 -67.38 -58.89 -5.85
CA LEU A 3 -66.71 -58.85 -7.16
C LEU A 3 -65.15 -59.00 -7.04
N PRO A 4 -64.44 -59.32 -8.14
CA PRO A 4 -62.98 -59.43 -8.24
C PRO A 4 -62.30 -58.20 -8.91
N ALA A 5 -61.03 -57.95 -8.60
CA ALA A 5 -60.11 -57.07 -9.35
C ALA A 5 -58.69 -57.19 -8.73
N LYS A 6 -57.54 -57.10 -9.41
CA LYS A 6 -57.15 -57.00 -10.82
C LYS A 6 -55.64 -57.25 -10.85
N LYS A 7 -55.18 -58.12 -11.74
CA LYS A 7 -53.76 -58.42 -12.01
C LYS A 7 -53.05 -57.15 -12.55
N LYS A 8 -51.90 -56.77 -11.98
CA LYS A 8 -50.89 -55.94 -12.65
C LYS A 8 -49.49 -56.44 -12.25
N GLN A 9 -48.77 -56.93 -13.25
CA GLN A 9 -47.37 -57.36 -13.16
C GLN A 9 -46.41 -56.17 -13.46
N PRO A 10 -45.11 -56.32 -13.14
CA PRO A 10 -44.21 -55.26 -12.68
C PRO A 10 -43.37 -54.67 -13.82
N HIS A 11 -42.63 -53.59 -13.54
CA HIS A 11 -41.30 -53.25 -14.07
C HIS A 11 -41.05 -51.74 -13.87
N ARG A 12 -39.79 -51.35 -13.67
CA ARG A 12 -39.25 -49.96 -13.73
C ARG A 12 -39.19 -49.11 -12.46
N VAL A 13 -39.16 -49.70 -11.25
CA VAL A 13 -38.85 -48.91 -10.03
C VAL A 13 -37.33 -48.78 -9.79
N PHE A 14 -36.51 -49.73 -10.25
CA PHE A 14 -35.08 -49.78 -9.93
C PHE A 14 -34.17 -48.83 -10.73
N LEU A 15 -34.69 -48.09 -11.73
CA LEU A 15 -33.85 -47.25 -12.61
C LEU A 15 -33.83 -45.75 -12.23
N LYS A 16 -34.56 -45.32 -11.20
CA LYS A 16 -34.57 -43.91 -10.76
C LYS A 16 -33.55 -43.57 -9.66
N ILE A 17 -32.90 -44.57 -9.07
CA ILE A 17 -32.08 -44.39 -7.87
C ILE A 17 -30.61 -44.07 -8.22
N ARG A 18 -30.09 -44.58 -9.34
CA ARG A 18 -28.71 -44.25 -9.79
C ARG A 18 -28.57 -42.84 -10.40
N GLN A 19 -29.63 -42.26 -10.96
CA GLN A 19 -29.60 -40.94 -11.58
C GLN A 19 -29.59 -39.77 -10.59
N LYS A 20 -30.05 -39.96 -9.34
CA LYS A 20 -30.09 -38.88 -8.34
C LYS A 20 -28.78 -38.68 -7.57
N ILE A 21 -27.88 -39.67 -7.59
CA ILE A 21 -26.69 -39.66 -6.74
C ILE A 21 -25.51 -38.94 -7.42
N GLU A 22 -25.43 -38.96 -8.76
CA GLU A 22 -24.38 -38.18 -9.48
C GLU A 22 -24.69 -36.67 -9.55
N VAL A 23 -25.96 -36.28 -9.52
CA VAL A 23 -26.35 -34.86 -9.59
C VAL A 23 -26.11 -34.13 -8.27
N SER A 24 -26.07 -34.83 -7.13
CA SER A 24 -25.81 -34.21 -5.84
C SER A 24 -24.32 -33.94 -5.56
N LEU A 25 -23.41 -34.59 -6.29
CA LEU A 25 -21.95 -34.43 -6.08
C LEU A 25 -21.35 -33.34 -7.00
N THR A 26 -22.00 -33.04 -8.12
CA THR A 26 -21.61 -31.93 -9.02
C THR A 26 -22.13 -30.56 -8.58
N LEU A 27 -23.05 -30.50 -7.61
CA LEU A 27 -23.53 -29.23 -7.04
C LEU A 27 -22.64 -28.70 -5.91
N PHE A 28 -21.75 -29.51 -5.34
CA PHE A 28 -20.80 -29.03 -4.31
C PHE A 28 -19.50 -28.48 -4.92
N SER A 29 -19.14 -28.88 -6.15
CA SER A 29 -18.01 -28.30 -6.88
C SER A 29 -18.33 -26.93 -7.51
N ALA A 30 -19.61 -26.57 -7.61
CA ALA A 30 -20.03 -25.28 -8.15
C ALA A 30 -20.03 -24.12 -7.12
N LEU A 31 -19.87 -24.41 -5.82
CA LEU A 31 -19.81 -23.38 -4.78
C LEU A 31 -18.36 -22.96 -4.43
N VAL A 32 -17.36 -23.75 -4.82
CA VAL A 32 -15.93 -23.44 -4.60
C VAL A 32 -15.35 -22.59 -5.74
N ALA A 33 -16.06 -22.47 -6.86
CA ALA A 33 -15.65 -21.63 -8.01
C ALA A 33 -16.07 -20.14 -7.87
N GLY A 34 -16.39 -19.67 -6.66
CA GLY A 34 -16.87 -18.30 -6.41
C GLY A 34 -15.94 -17.39 -5.59
N VAL A 35 -14.75 -17.85 -5.18
CA VAL A 35 -13.93 -17.16 -4.16
C VAL A 35 -12.65 -16.49 -4.72
N SER A 36 -12.39 -16.51 -6.03
CA SER A 36 -11.10 -15.99 -6.55
C SER A 36 -11.13 -14.62 -7.23
N ILE A 37 -12.16 -13.80 -7.02
CA ILE A 37 -12.13 -12.39 -7.46
C ILE A 37 -11.79 -11.48 -6.27
N PHE A 38 -10.69 -11.78 -5.57
CA PHE A 38 -9.91 -10.72 -4.94
C PHE A 38 -9.02 -10.17 -6.05
N SER A 39 -9.62 -9.39 -6.95
CA SER A 39 -8.84 -8.55 -7.85
C SER A 39 -8.05 -7.61 -6.95
N GLY A 40 -6.74 -7.86 -6.84
CA GLY A 40 -5.84 -6.89 -6.23
C GLY A 40 -6.14 -5.55 -6.87
N PHE A 41 -6.54 -4.57 -6.07
CA PHE A 41 -6.55 -3.20 -6.53
C PHE A 41 -5.15 -2.95 -7.11
N PRO A 42 -5.01 -2.30 -8.28
CA PRO A 42 -3.71 -1.86 -8.72
C PRO A 42 -3.16 -1.00 -7.58
N VAL A 43 -2.19 -1.55 -6.84
CA VAL A 43 -1.37 -0.78 -5.93
C VAL A 43 -0.55 0.09 -6.86
N ILE A 44 -1.03 1.31 -7.08
CA ILE A 44 -0.26 2.34 -7.75
C ILE A 44 0.79 2.73 -6.73
N ALA A 45 1.89 1.99 -6.68
CA ALA A 45 3.11 2.43 -6.03
C ALA A 45 3.79 3.45 -6.92
N ALA A 46 4.52 4.39 -6.35
CA ALA A 46 5.26 5.33 -7.15
C ALA A 46 6.44 4.63 -7.84
N GLU A 47 6.61 4.90 -9.14
CA GLU A 47 7.69 4.31 -9.94
C GLU A 47 8.96 5.19 -9.88
N SER A 48 8.79 6.50 -9.72
CA SER A 48 9.89 7.47 -9.71
C SER A 48 9.66 8.68 -8.81
N VAL A 49 10.76 9.25 -8.33
CA VAL A 49 10.82 10.49 -7.55
C VAL A 49 11.61 11.54 -8.32
N VAL A 50 11.01 12.70 -8.54
CA VAL A 50 11.73 13.90 -8.98
C VAL A 50 12.25 14.62 -7.73
N LEU A 51 13.52 14.40 -7.41
CA LEU A 51 14.18 15.11 -6.31
C LEU A 51 14.64 16.49 -6.78
N LYS A 52 14.15 17.51 -6.10
CA LYS A 52 14.56 18.90 -6.32
C LYS A 52 15.55 19.33 -5.25
N TYR A 53 16.76 19.66 -5.65
CA TYR A 53 17.79 20.19 -4.75
C TYR A 53 18.21 21.58 -5.22
N SER A 54 17.73 22.62 -4.55
CA SER A 54 17.86 24.01 -4.97
C SER A 54 17.37 24.23 -6.42
N PHE A 55 18.27 24.47 -7.37
CA PHE A 55 17.98 24.64 -8.80
C PHE A 55 18.09 23.33 -9.61
N LEU A 56 18.57 22.26 -8.99
CA LEU A 56 18.73 20.95 -9.61
C LEU A 56 17.42 20.19 -9.53
N ARG A 57 17.07 19.52 -10.63
CA ARG A 57 15.93 18.63 -10.70
C ARG A 57 16.37 17.35 -11.39
N GLU A 58 16.45 16.27 -10.64
CA GLU A 58 16.78 14.96 -11.18
C GLU A 58 15.62 14.00 -10.93
N THR A 59 15.35 13.16 -11.92
CA THR A 59 14.43 12.04 -11.78
C THR A 59 15.22 10.83 -11.33
N ILE A 60 14.92 10.33 -10.14
CA ILE A 60 15.53 9.15 -9.54
C ILE A 60 14.43 8.10 -9.39
N SER A 61 14.73 6.86 -9.76
CA SER A 61 13.74 5.80 -9.62
C SER A 61 13.58 5.38 -8.16
N ILE A 62 12.37 5.03 -7.72
CA ILE A 62 12.16 4.53 -6.36
C ILE A 62 12.92 3.21 -6.12
N PRO A 63 12.93 2.24 -7.07
CA PRO A 63 13.72 1.02 -6.93
C PRO A 63 15.22 1.27 -6.71
N GLU A 64 15.76 2.35 -7.29
CA GLU A 64 17.15 2.75 -7.09
C GLU A 64 17.41 3.29 -5.67
N LEU A 65 16.48 4.07 -5.11
CA LEU A 65 16.54 4.49 -3.71
C LEU A 65 16.40 3.30 -2.77
N SER A 66 15.45 2.41 -3.04
CA SER A 66 15.19 1.19 -2.28
C SER A 66 16.42 0.26 -2.27
N THR A 67 17.02 0.02 -3.44
CA THR A 67 18.27 -0.75 -3.56
C THR A 67 19.39 -0.10 -2.75
N PHE A 68 19.54 1.23 -2.84
CA PHE A 68 20.54 1.96 -2.08
C PHE A 68 20.32 1.81 -0.56
N THR A 69 19.09 1.93 -0.07
CA THR A 69 18.78 1.81 1.36
C THR A 69 18.95 0.38 1.88
N GLU A 70 18.68 -0.64 1.06
CA GLU A 70 18.81 -2.05 1.45
C GLU A 70 20.26 -2.56 1.41
N THR A 71 21.03 -2.14 0.39
CA THR A 71 22.35 -2.73 0.08
C THR A 71 23.52 -1.77 0.34
N GLY A 72 23.25 -0.47 0.45
CA GLY A 72 24.27 0.59 0.44
C GLY A 72 24.85 0.88 -0.95
N GLU A 73 24.41 0.19 -2.01
CA GLU A 73 24.93 0.39 -3.36
C GLU A 73 24.31 1.60 -4.05
N LEU A 74 25.16 2.55 -4.46
CA LEU A 74 24.76 3.71 -5.24
C LEU A 74 24.85 3.42 -6.74
N SER A 75 23.72 3.59 -7.43
CA SER A 75 23.68 3.70 -8.89
C SER A 75 24.58 4.85 -9.39
N PRO A 76 24.96 4.84 -10.69
CA PRO A 76 25.68 5.95 -11.28
C PRO A 76 24.92 7.30 -11.23
N SER A 77 23.60 7.28 -11.43
CA SER A 77 22.71 8.45 -11.41
C SER A 77 22.61 9.06 -10.02
N LEU A 78 22.26 8.27 -9.00
CA LEU A 78 22.15 8.74 -7.62
C LEU A 78 23.49 9.25 -7.10
N ARG A 79 24.60 8.59 -7.46
CA ARG A 79 25.95 9.05 -7.13
C ARG A 79 26.29 10.41 -7.76
N ALA A 80 25.94 10.60 -9.03
CA ALA A 80 26.17 11.88 -9.71
C ALA A 80 25.33 13.00 -9.09
N TYR A 81 24.07 12.70 -8.78
CA TYR A 81 23.16 13.62 -8.12
C TYR A 81 23.67 14.07 -6.74
N LEU A 82 24.03 13.12 -5.86
CA LEU A 82 24.54 13.43 -4.52
C LEU A 82 25.81 14.29 -4.55
N LYS A 83 26.72 14.00 -5.49
CA LYS A 83 27.91 14.83 -5.71
C LYS A 83 27.57 16.25 -6.11
N MET A 84 26.59 16.42 -7.00
CA MET A 84 26.15 17.73 -7.47
C MET A 84 25.41 18.52 -6.38
N ALA A 85 24.65 17.82 -5.53
CA ALA A 85 23.98 18.36 -4.36
C ALA A 85 24.93 18.61 -3.15
N ASN A 86 26.20 18.17 -3.24
CA ASN A 86 27.17 18.20 -2.15
C ASN A 86 26.63 17.53 -0.88
N LYS A 87 26.10 16.31 -1.03
CA LYS A 87 25.53 15.49 0.04
C LYS A 87 26.25 14.17 0.18
N GLU A 88 26.43 13.74 1.42
CA GLU A 88 26.96 12.41 1.72
C GLU A 88 25.87 11.35 1.51
N PRO A 89 26.19 10.20 0.90
CA PRO A 89 25.23 9.11 0.75
C PRO A 89 24.65 8.63 2.08
N ASN A 90 25.49 8.53 3.11
CA ASN A 90 25.06 8.05 4.42
C ASN A 90 23.95 8.92 5.01
N ASP A 91 24.04 10.25 4.91
CA ASP A 91 23.01 11.17 5.39
C ASP A 91 21.66 10.92 4.69
N LEU A 92 21.68 10.64 3.38
CA LEU A 92 20.46 10.29 2.64
C LEU A 92 19.91 8.94 3.09
N GLY A 93 20.77 7.94 3.22
CA GLY A 93 20.40 6.59 3.65
C GLY A 93 19.73 6.62 5.03
N GLU A 94 20.36 7.29 6.00
CA GLU A 94 19.84 7.46 7.35
C GLU A 94 18.45 8.11 7.35
N VAL A 95 18.27 9.23 6.63
CA VAL A 95 16.97 9.93 6.61
C VAL A 95 15.89 9.08 5.92
N LEU A 96 16.24 8.29 4.90
CA LEU A 96 15.29 7.44 4.20
C LEU A 96 14.83 6.23 5.02
N THR A 97 15.72 5.64 5.82
CA THR A 97 15.46 4.41 6.59
C THR A 97 15.16 4.63 8.06
N GLN A 98 15.20 5.87 8.55
CA GLN A 98 14.92 6.16 9.95
C GLN A 98 13.47 5.81 10.31
N GLU A 99 13.31 4.82 11.17
CA GLU A 99 12.02 4.30 11.63
C GLU A 99 11.31 5.27 12.57
N ILE A 100 9.98 5.36 12.41
CA ILE A 100 9.08 6.09 13.27
C ILE A 100 7.94 5.16 13.70
N GLU A 101 8.04 4.64 14.93
CA GLU A 101 7.06 3.74 15.54
C GLU A 101 5.69 4.43 15.73
N VAL A 102 4.63 3.79 15.22
CA VAL A 102 3.28 4.36 15.16
C VAL A 102 2.17 3.30 15.19
N GLU A 103 1.14 3.54 15.99
CA GLU A 103 -0.07 2.71 15.95
C GLU A 103 -0.96 3.10 14.75
N PRO A 104 -1.24 2.20 13.78
CA PRO A 104 -1.87 2.58 12.50
C PRO A 104 -3.26 3.19 12.63
N ILE A 105 -4.07 2.75 13.61
CA ILE A 105 -5.43 3.27 13.82
C ILE A 105 -5.35 4.70 14.38
N LEU A 106 -4.48 4.95 15.35
CA LEU A 106 -4.24 6.29 15.91
C LEU A 106 -3.65 7.24 14.87
N LEU A 107 -2.70 6.80 14.04
CA LEU A 107 -2.19 7.58 12.91
C LEU A 107 -3.32 8.03 12.00
N SER A 108 -4.15 7.09 11.55
CA SER A 108 -5.29 7.39 10.69
C SER A 108 -6.22 8.41 11.34
N LYS A 109 -6.54 8.26 12.63
CA LYS A 109 -7.39 9.22 13.36
C LYS A 109 -6.78 10.61 13.40
N ILE A 110 -5.47 10.73 13.67
CA ILE A 110 -4.78 12.02 13.75
C ILE A 110 -4.71 12.67 12.38
N LEU A 111 -4.33 11.94 11.34
CA LEU A 111 -4.25 12.46 9.97
C LEU A 111 -5.61 12.91 9.41
N ASN A 112 -6.72 12.41 9.95
CA ASN A 112 -8.08 12.87 9.63
C ASN A 112 -8.61 13.97 10.57
N SER A 113 -7.83 14.40 11.57
CA SER A 113 -8.21 15.49 12.47
C SER A 113 -7.82 16.85 11.88
N PHE A 114 -8.44 17.93 12.34
CA PHE A 114 -8.11 19.28 11.87
C PHE A 114 -6.62 19.65 11.98
N PRO A 115 -5.93 19.40 13.12
CA PRO A 115 -4.47 19.59 13.18
C PRO A 115 -3.70 18.69 12.20
N GLY A 116 -4.12 17.44 12.01
CA GLY A 116 -3.49 16.53 11.05
C GLY A 116 -3.65 16.96 9.60
N GLU A 117 -4.82 17.50 9.23
CA GLU A 117 -5.04 18.05 7.89
C GLU A 117 -4.14 19.25 7.61
N LEU A 118 -3.93 20.14 8.59
CA LEU A 118 -3.01 21.28 8.46
C LEU A 118 -1.55 20.85 8.29
N LEU A 119 -1.13 19.79 8.99
CA LEU A 119 0.22 19.24 8.83
C LEU A 119 0.38 18.54 7.49
N LEU A 120 -0.63 17.79 7.05
CA LEU A 120 -0.63 17.20 5.71
C LEU A 120 -0.59 18.27 4.62
N ASP A 121 -1.21 19.44 4.84
CA ASP A 121 -1.08 20.57 3.92
C ASP A 121 0.36 21.02 3.78
N GLN A 122 1.05 21.24 4.90
CA GLN A 122 2.46 21.65 4.91
C GLN A 122 3.35 20.61 4.22
N LEU A 123 3.21 19.33 4.57
CA LEU A 123 3.97 18.25 3.95
C LEU A 123 3.65 18.09 2.46
N SER A 124 2.41 18.35 2.04
CA SER A 124 2.00 18.27 0.64
C SER A 124 2.57 19.39 -0.24
N GLU A 125 3.16 20.42 0.37
CA GLU A 125 3.99 21.38 -0.36
C GLU A 125 5.34 20.78 -0.73
N LEU A 126 5.84 19.81 0.05
CA LEU A 126 7.18 19.23 -0.05
C LEU A 126 7.21 17.94 -0.81
N ILE A 127 6.20 17.10 -0.60
CA ILE A 127 5.95 15.86 -1.30
C ILE A 127 4.64 16.01 -2.05
N ARG A 128 4.71 16.10 -3.37
CA ARG A 128 3.56 16.47 -4.21
C ARG A 128 3.46 15.58 -5.43
N THR A 129 2.23 15.43 -5.91
CA THR A 129 2.01 14.86 -7.24
C THR A 129 2.53 15.82 -8.33
N PRO A 130 2.79 15.35 -9.56
CA PRO A 130 3.31 16.20 -10.63
C PRO A 130 2.38 17.40 -10.95
N THR A 131 1.08 17.22 -10.76
CA THR A 131 0.07 18.28 -10.96
C THR A 131 -0.23 19.08 -9.69
N GLY A 132 0.32 18.68 -8.54
CA GLY A 132 -0.01 19.20 -7.21
C GLY A 132 -1.41 18.81 -6.70
N ARG A 133 -2.27 18.25 -7.56
CA ARG A 133 -3.63 17.85 -7.18
C ARG A 133 -3.61 16.63 -6.27
N ALA A 134 -4.53 16.64 -5.32
CA ALA A 134 -4.74 15.57 -4.36
C ALA A 134 -3.49 15.18 -3.54
N SER A 135 -2.45 16.01 -3.49
CA SER A 135 -1.20 15.69 -2.79
C SER A 135 -1.42 15.40 -1.30
N ARG A 136 -2.32 16.15 -0.64
CA ARG A 136 -2.72 15.88 0.75
C ARG A 136 -3.32 14.47 0.92
N GLN A 137 -4.26 14.11 0.05
CA GLN A 137 -4.96 12.82 0.11
C GLN A 137 -4.00 11.66 -0.23
N SER A 138 -3.15 11.86 -1.24
CA SER A 138 -2.14 10.89 -1.64
C SER A 138 -1.12 10.65 -0.53
N LEU A 139 -0.61 11.73 0.08
CA LEU A 139 0.33 11.64 1.19
C LEU A 139 -0.30 10.95 2.41
N ARG A 140 -1.55 11.27 2.75
CA ARG A 140 -2.27 10.58 3.82
C ARG A 140 -2.39 9.08 3.55
N ALA A 141 -2.75 8.70 2.32
CA ALA A 141 -2.85 7.30 1.94
C ALA A 141 -1.49 6.58 2.01
N ALA A 142 -0.41 7.25 1.59
CA ALA A 142 0.95 6.74 1.66
C ALA A 142 1.35 6.47 3.12
N LEU A 143 1.24 7.48 3.99
CA LEU A 143 1.59 7.37 5.42
C LEU A 143 0.81 6.26 6.13
N VAL A 144 -0.51 6.17 5.90
CA VAL A 144 -1.32 5.11 6.51
C VAL A 144 -0.89 3.76 5.97
N SER A 145 -0.69 3.62 4.66
CA SER A 145 -0.30 2.35 4.04
C SER A 145 1.07 1.86 4.52
N SER A 146 2.03 2.77 4.70
CA SER A 146 3.35 2.43 5.22
C SER A 146 3.31 1.92 6.66
N ALA A 147 2.40 2.41 7.49
CA ALA A 147 2.27 1.95 8.88
C ALA A 147 1.58 0.59 9.04
N LEU A 148 0.81 0.13 8.04
CA LEU A 148 -0.03 -1.08 8.17
C LEU A 148 0.74 -2.40 8.38
N PRO A 149 1.91 -2.65 7.76
CA PRO A 149 2.58 -3.95 7.84
C PRO A 149 3.05 -4.33 9.25
N ASP A 150 3.68 -3.39 9.96
CA ASP A 150 4.39 -3.65 11.21
C ASP A 150 4.20 -2.56 12.28
N GLY A 151 3.60 -1.42 11.94
CA GLY A 151 3.46 -0.29 12.86
C GLY A 151 4.68 0.61 12.92
N ASP A 152 5.56 0.53 11.92
CA ASP A 152 6.66 1.47 11.73
C ASP A 152 6.46 2.23 10.42
N ILE A 153 7.08 3.41 10.32
CA ILE A 153 7.12 4.18 9.06
C ILE A 153 8.53 4.65 8.83
N THR A 154 9.04 4.39 7.64
CA THR A 154 10.22 5.04 7.07
C THR A 154 9.85 5.98 5.93
N LEU A 155 10.73 6.92 5.60
CA LEU A 155 10.47 7.82 4.48
C LEU A 155 10.48 7.06 3.14
N ILE A 156 11.35 6.05 2.96
CA ILE A 156 11.38 5.26 1.73
C ILE A 156 10.06 4.52 1.48
N GLU A 157 9.45 3.93 2.51
CA GLU A 157 8.15 3.26 2.39
C GLU A 157 7.04 4.24 2.03
N VAL A 158 7.07 5.47 2.56
CA VAL A 158 6.10 6.52 2.20
C VAL A 158 6.23 6.90 0.73
N LEU A 159 7.46 6.96 0.20
CA LEU A 159 7.67 7.20 -1.23
C LEU A 159 7.16 6.01 -2.06
N GLU A 160 7.47 4.78 -1.67
CA GLU A 160 7.02 3.55 -2.34
C GLU A 160 5.49 3.43 -2.37
N ASN A 161 4.83 3.68 -1.24
CA ASN A 161 3.37 3.57 -1.10
C ASN A 161 2.60 4.79 -1.60
N TYR A 162 3.29 5.76 -2.21
CA TYR A 162 2.63 6.97 -2.69
C TYR A 162 1.76 6.67 -3.92
N PRO A 163 0.46 7.03 -3.93
CA PRO A 163 -0.52 6.54 -4.91
C PRO A 163 -0.45 7.25 -6.29
N THR A 164 0.75 7.53 -6.80
CA THR A 164 0.98 8.13 -8.11
C THR A 164 2.29 7.63 -8.70
N PRO A 165 2.38 7.39 -10.03
CA PRO A 165 3.59 6.84 -10.67
C PRO A 165 4.83 7.74 -10.57
N GLU A 166 4.64 9.04 -10.39
CA GLU A 166 5.71 10.02 -10.19
C GLU A 166 5.36 10.90 -9.00
N ILE A 167 6.35 11.23 -8.17
CA ILE A 167 6.24 12.18 -7.06
C ILE A 167 7.34 13.24 -7.12
N HIS A 168 7.05 14.47 -6.73
CA HIS A 168 8.03 15.56 -6.65
C HIS A 168 8.36 15.80 -5.19
N VAL A 169 9.64 15.74 -4.84
CA VAL A 169 10.13 15.88 -3.45
C VAL A 169 11.18 16.98 -3.38
N GLU A 170 11.03 17.86 -2.40
CA GLU A 170 12.04 18.88 -2.08
C GLU A 170 13.20 18.24 -1.29
N GLY A 171 14.25 17.83 -2.01
CA GLY A 171 15.43 17.13 -1.51
C GLY A 171 16.22 17.93 -0.46
N ASP A 172 16.26 19.26 -0.59
CA ASP A 172 16.89 20.16 0.41
C ASP A 172 16.23 20.06 1.80
N ARG A 173 14.98 19.60 1.82
CA ARG A 173 14.09 19.64 2.99
C ARG A 173 13.72 18.26 3.50
N LEU A 174 14.47 17.21 3.12
CA LEU A 174 14.22 15.84 3.61
C LEU A 174 14.24 15.73 5.14
N VAL A 175 15.16 16.43 5.81
CA VAL A 175 15.20 16.48 7.28
C VAL A 175 13.96 17.16 7.86
N GLU A 176 13.44 18.19 7.19
CA GLU A 176 12.22 18.87 7.61
C GLU A 176 10.99 17.97 7.42
N ILE A 177 10.90 17.28 6.28
CA ILE A 177 9.87 16.27 6.00
C ILE A 177 9.86 15.22 7.11
N TYR A 178 11.02 14.63 7.41
CA TYR A 178 11.17 13.65 8.50
C TYR A 178 10.68 14.21 9.83
N ASN A 179 11.13 15.40 10.21
CA ASN A 179 10.75 16.03 11.48
C ASN A 179 9.25 16.33 11.56
N GLN A 180 8.61 16.75 10.46
CA GLN A 180 7.18 17.00 10.41
C GLN A 180 6.37 15.69 10.52
N ILE A 181 6.80 14.61 9.86
CA ILE A 181 6.18 13.28 10.02
C ILE A 181 6.34 12.81 11.47
N ASN A 182 7.55 12.94 12.04
CA ASN A 182 7.81 12.56 13.43
C ASN A 182 7.02 13.42 14.42
N ALA A 183 6.73 14.68 14.13
CA ALA A 183 5.86 15.51 14.98
C ALA A 183 4.42 15.00 15.04
N VAL A 184 3.89 14.49 13.91
CA VAL A 184 2.56 13.85 13.84
C VAL A 184 2.53 12.58 14.68
N VAL A 185 3.58 11.76 14.56
CA VAL A 185 3.64 10.48 15.26
C VAL A 185 3.99 10.64 16.74
N GLY A 186 4.96 11.49 17.08
CA GLY A 186 5.41 11.72 18.45
C GLY A 186 4.37 12.40 19.35
N SER A 187 3.31 12.99 18.76
CA SER A 187 2.15 13.46 19.52
C SER A 187 1.14 12.35 19.85
N ILE A 188 1.38 11.12 19.38
CA ILE A 188 0.64 9.92 19.77
C ILE A 188 1.16 9.43 21.13
N PRO A 189 0.29 9.26 22.14
CA PRO A 189 0.70 8.60 23.38
C PRO A 189 1.14 7.17 23.06
N LYS A 190 2.41 6.85 23.33
CA LYS A 190 2.93 5.48 23.22
C LYS A 190 2.23 4.59 24.25
N ILE A 191 1.19 3.89 23.83
CA ILE A 191 0.53 2.89 24.68
C ILE A 191 1.36 1.61 24.59
N ARG A 192 2.26 1.41 25.56
CA ARG A 192 2.83 0.07 25.79
C ARG A 192 1.73 -0.83 26.34
N LEU A 193 1.32 -1.84 25.56
CA LEU A 193 0.51 -2.96 26.01
C LEU A 193 1.40 -4.07 26.59
#